data_AF-A0A392QHX2-F1
#
_entry.id   AF-A0A392QHX2-F1
#
_cell.length_a   1.000
_cell.length_b   1.000
_cell.length_c   1.000
_cell.angle_alpha   90.00
_cell.angle_beta   90.00
_cell.angle_gamma   90.00
#
_symmetry.space_group_name_H-M   'P 1'
#
loop_
_entity.id
_entity.type
_entity.pdbx_description
1 polymer ?
#
loop_
_entity_poly.entity_id
_entity_poly.type
_entity_poly.pdbx_seq_one_letter_code
_entity_poly.pdbx_strand_id
1 'polypeptide(L)'
;MAFFSSTATVPQNLTFVSSNKLSFSPSSTTSFNFVSFPSFQSKFCKTITSSPQITRAHAPPTPSTETTTASSFHGLCYVVGDNIDTDQIIPAEHLTLVPSKPDEYQKLGSFALIGLPDSYTVRFVESGETKTKYSIIIGGANFGCGSSREHAPVALGASGAAAVVAESYARIFFRNSVATGEV
;
A
#
# COMPACT_ATOMS: atom_id res chain seq x y z
N MET A 1 -63.58 2.75 -25.80
CA MET A 1 -63.27 3.07 -27.22
C MET A 1 -62.06 3.99 -27.19
N ALA A 2 -60.89 3.74 -27.78
CA ALA A 2 -60.48 2.76 -28.78
C ALA A 2 -59.01 2.36 -28.53
N PHE A 3 -58.70 1.16 -29.02
CA PHE A 3 -57.37 0.55 -29.10
C PHE A 3 -56.50 1.27 -30.15
N PHE A 4 -55.17 1.26 -29.98
CA PHE A 4 -54.25 0.89 -31.07
C PHE A 4 -52.97 0.27 -30.51
N SER A 5 -52.69 -0.93 -31.03
CA SER A 5 -51.56 -1.81 -30.80
C SER A 5 -50.38 -1.37 -31.67
N SER A 6 -49.14 -1.48 -31.18
CA SER A 6 -47.96 -1.53 -32.05
C SER A 6 -46.99 -2.58 -31.53
N THR A 7 -47.03 -3.72 -32.22
CA THR A 7 -46.11 -4.85 -32.15
C THR A 7 -44.88 -4.55 -32.99
N ALA A 8 -43.69 -4.50 -32.38
CA ALA A 8 -42.42 -4.52 -33.09
C ALA A 8 -41.68 -5.83 -32.79
N THR A 9 -41.55 -6.62 -33.85
CA THR A 9 -40.94 -7.94 -33.98
C THR A 9 -39.43 -7.91 -33.68
N VAL A 10 -38.98 -8.78 -32.76
CA VAL A 10 -37.56 -9.09 -32.54
C VAL A 10 -37.21 -10.33 -33.37
N PRO A 11 -36.27 -10.27 -34.33
CA PRO A 11 -35.78 -11.47 -34.99
C PRO A 11 -34.79 -12.24 -34.10
N GLN A 12 -34.97 -13.55 -34.11
CA GLN A 12 -34.15 -14.52 -33.40
C GLN A 12 -32.86 -14.89 -34.16
N ASN A 13 -31.86 -15.26 -33.35
CA ASN A 13 -30.91 -16.36 -33.53
C ASN A 13 -29.80 -16.24 -34.60
N LEU A 14 -28.56 -16.13 -34.10
CA LEU A 14 -27.34 -16.62 -34.76
C LEU A 14 -26.48 -17.34 -33.72
N THR A 15 -26.74 -18.64 -33.64
CA THR A 15 -25.80 -19.75 -33.40
C THR A 15 -24.35 -19.39 -33.02
N PHE A 16 -23.97 -19.68 -31.77
CA PHE A 16 -22.58 -19.87 -31.37
C PHE A 16 -22.29 -21.38 -31.36
N VAL A 17 -21.41 -21.83 -32.26
CA VAL A 17 -20.95 -23.23 -32.31
C VAL A 17 -19.43 -23.25 -32.20
N SER A 18 -19.00 -24.16 -31.32
CA SER A 18 -17.74 -24.92 -31.34
C SER A 18 -16.52 -24.38 -30.58
N SER A 19 -16.27 -25.08 -29.48
CA SER A 19 -15.04 -25.83 -29.21
C SER A 19 -13.77 -25.05 -28.88
N ASN A 20 -13.48 -24.94 -27.58
CA ASN A 20 -12.12 -25.05 -27.08
C ASN A 20 -12.10 -26.00 -25.88
N LYS A 21 -11.87 -27.28 -26.18
CA LYS A 21 -11.65 -28.35 -25.22
C LYS A 21 -10.14 -28.39 -24.93
N LEU A 22 -9.70 -27.69 -23.89
CA LEU A 22 -8.32 -27.82 -23.38
C LEU A 22 -8.30 -28.91 -22.32
N SER A 23 -7.90 -30.11 -22.75
CA SER A 23 -7.52 -31.23 -21.90
C SER A 23 -6.13 -30.98 -21.32
N PHE A 24 -6.02 -30.88 -19.99
CA PHE A 24 -4.75 -31.00 -19.28
C PHE A 24 -4.59 -32.44 -18.78
N SER A 25 -3.63 -33.16 -19.35
CA SER A 25 -3.13 -34.43 -18.83
C SER A 25 -1.91 -34.16 -17.95
N PRO A 26 -1.73 -34.89 -16.82
CA PRO A 26 -0.53 -34.79 -16.00
C PRO A 26 0.52 -35.76 -16.51
N SER A 27 1.78 -35.32 -16.70
CA SER A 27 3.01 -36.12 -16.60
C SER A 27 4.20 -35.32 -17.13
N SER A 28 5.15 -34.97 -16.27
CA SER A 28 6.56 -35.38 -16.40
C SER A 28 7.42 -34.64 -15.37
N THR A 29 7.91 -35.43 -14.44
CA THR A 29 9.12 -35.23 -13.65
C THR A 29 10.21 -34.53 -14.45
N THR A 30 10.54 -33.30 -14.05
CA THR A 30 11.78 -32.63 -14.45
C THR A 30 12.63 -32.45 -13.21
N SER A 31 13.79 -33.10 -13.26
CA SER A 31 14.84 -33.13 -12.27
C SER A 31 15.32 -31.73 -11.90
N PHE A 32 15.30 -31.42 -10.60
CA PHE A 32 16.01 -30.29 -10.04
C PHE A 32 17.52 -30.52 -10.18
N ASN A 33 18.18 -29.75 -11.05
CA ASN A 33 19.63 -29.67 -11.05
C ASN A 33 20.07 -28.87 -9.83
N PHE A 34 20.62 -29.61 -8.86
CA PHE A 34 21.21 -29.10 -7.63
C PHE A 34 22.52 -28.38 -7.98
N VAL A 35 22.52 -27.05 -7.96
CA VAL A 35 23.75 -26.28 -8.10
C VAL A 35 24.55 -26.42 -6.81
N SER A 36 25.66 -27.14 -6.89
CA SER A 36 26.60 -27.40 -5.81
C SER A 36 27.31 -26.12 -5.37
N PHE A 37 27.10 -25.72 -4.12
CA PHE A 37 27.93 -24.71 -3.44
C PHE A 37 29.35 -25.26 -3.22
N PRO A 38 30.43 -24.50 -3.50
CA PRO A 38 31.76 -24.92 -3.09
C PRO A 38 31.96 -24.67 -1.59
N SER A 39 32.43 -25.71 -0.88
CA SER A 39 32.85 -25.62 0.52
C SER A 39 34.11 -24.76 0.63
N PHE A 40 34.00 -23.60 1.26
CA PHE A 40 35.16 -22.77 1.55
C PHE A 40 35.86 -23.30 2.81
N GLN A 41 36.96 -24.02 2.62
CA GLN A 41 37.80 -24.50 3.71
C GLN A 41 38.59 -23.35 4.32
N SER A 42 38.35 -23.12 5.61
CA SER A 42 39.15 -22.26 6.47
C SER A 42 40.59 -22.80 6.58
N LYS A 43 41.56 -22.05 6.02
CA LYS A 43 42.98 -22.23 6.32
C LYS A 43 43.42 -21.11 7.27
N PHE A 44 43.64 -21.54 8.50
CA PHE A 44 44.34 -20.83 9.55
C PHE A 44 45.74 -20.42 9.07
N CYS A 45 46.11 -19.14 9.20
CA CYS A 45 47.52 -18.76 9.27
C CYS A 45 47.69 -17.55 10.20
N LYS A 46 48.55 -17.74 11.20
CA LYS A 46 49.00 -16.74 12.17
C LYS A 46 50.08 -15.87 11.53
N THR A 47 49.96 -14.55 11.62
CA THR A 47 51.14 -13.66 11.69
C THR A 47 50.81 -12.46 12.59
N ILE A 48 51.58 -12.36 13.66
CA ILE A 48 51.65 -11.23 14.59
C ILE A 48 52.51 -10.16 13.92
N THR A 49 51.95 -8.97 13.69
CA THR A 49 52.72 -7.75 13.45
C THR A 49 52.13 -6.65 14.32
N SER A 50 52.98 -6.16 15.22
CA SER A 50 52.72 -5.08 16.16
C SER A 50 52.38 -3.77 15.46
N SER A 51 51.37 -3.06 15.96
CA SER A 51 51.11 -1.66 15.63
C SER A 51 50.72 -0.90 16.91
N PRO A 52 51.09 0.38 17.04
CA PRO A 52 51.10 1.08 18.31
C PRO A 52 49.69 1.42 18.77
N GLN A 53 49.44 1.25 20.07
CA GLN A 53 48.22 1.70 20.73
C GLN A 53 48.10 3.22 20.58
N ILE A 54 47.11 3.66 19.80
CA ILE A 54 46.58 5.02 19.90
C ILE A 54 45.62 5.03 21.08
N THR A 55 46.01 5.71 22.16
CA THR A 55 45.15 6.03 23.29
C THR A 55 43.95 6.84 22.79
N ARG A 56 42.77 6.24 22.74
CA ARG A 56 41.51 6.97 22.58
C ARG A 56 41.31 7.82 23.83
N ALA A 57 41.39 9.14 23.67
CA ALA A 57 40.97 10.09 24.70
C ALA A 57 39.49 9.84 25.04
N HIS A 58 39.24 9.61 26.32
CA HIS A 58 37.90 9.46 26.87
C HIS A 58 37.24 10.85 26.87
N ALA A 59 36.30 11.08 25.95
CA ALA A 59 35.44 12.26 26.03
C ALA A 59 34.56 12.15 27.28
N PRO A 60 34.33 13.24 28.03
CA PRO A 60 33.40 13.24 29.15
C PRO A 60 31.98 12.95 28.63
N PRO A 61 31.13 12.23 29.36
CA PRO A 61 29.72 12.10 29.02
C PRO A 61 29.07 13.47 29.17
N THR A 62 28.90 14.18 28.06
CA THR A 62 28.04 15.36 27.99
C THR A 62 26.62 14.87 28.26
N PRO A 63 25.90 15.36 29.28
CA PRO A 63 24.47 15.15 29.38
C PRO A 63 23.82 15.95 28.25
N SER A 64 23.60 15.31 27.11
CA SER A 64 22.74 15.85 26.06
C SER A 64 21.30 15.77 26.58
N THR A 65 20.82 16.89 27.09
CA THR A 65 19.40 17.14 27.29
C THR A 65 18.74 17.17 25.91
N GLU A 66 18.41 16.00 25.37
CA GLU A 66 17.57 15.88 24.19
C GLU A 66 16.14 16.26 24.59
N THR A 67 15.78 17.52 24.38
CA THR A 67 14.39 17.97 24.43
C THR A 67 13.65 17.33 23.26
N THR A 68 13.15 16.11 23.43
CA THR A 68 12.23 15.48 22.47
C THR A 68 10.91 16.24 22.52
N THR A 69 10.72 17.22 21.64
CA THR A 69 9.45 17.90 21.45
C THR A 69 8.42 16.87 20.99
N ALA A 70 7.55 16.43 21.90
CA ALA A 70 6.50 15.45 21.58
C ALA A 70 5.45 16.09 20.65
N SER A 71 5.34 15.61 19.42
CA SER A 71 4.22 15.97 18.53
C SER A 71 2.95 15.27 19.00
N SER A 72 1.84 16.01 19.09
CA SER A 72 0.52 15.48 19.43
C SER A 72 -0.47 15.77 18.30
N PHE A 73 -1.28 14.77 17.96
CA PHE A 73 -2.31 14.87 16.92
C PHE A 73 -3.69 14.68 17.54
N HIS A 74 -4.67 15.49 17.10
CA HIS A 74 -6.04 15.47 17.58
C HIS A 74 -7.01 15.58 16.40
N GLY A 75 -8.17 14.92 16.49
CA GLY A 75 -9.24 15.05 15.51
C GLY A 75 -10.19 13.86 15.50
N LEU A 76 -11.11 13.84 14.55
CA LEU A 76 -12.02 12.71 14.37
C LEU A 76 -11.26 11.51 13.82
N CYS A 77 -11.59 10.33 14.32
CA CYS A 77 -11.00 9.07 13.87
C CYS A 77 -11.91 8.37 12.87
N TYR A 78 -11.33 7.85 11.79
CA TYR A 78 -11.99 6.93 10.88
C TYR A 78 -11.46 5.51 11.10
N VAL A 79 -12.34 4.58 11.47
CA VAL A 79 -11.96 3.23 11.88
C VAL A 79 -12.20 2.23 10.75
N VAL A 80 -11.18 1.43 10.46
CA VAL A 80 -11.18 0.35 9.48
C VAL A 80 -10.66 -0.95 10.09
N GLY A 81 -11.00 -2.07 9.47
CA GLY A 81 -10.62 -3.41 9.91
C GLY A 81 -9.21 -3.83 9.48
N ASP A 82 -9.02 -5.14 9.42
CA ASP A 82 -7.76 -5.77 9.01
C ASP A 82 -7.60 -5.78 7.48
N ASN A 83 -6.35 -5.95 7.03
CA ASN A 83 -5.98 -6.20 5.64
C ASN A 83 -6.49 -5.13 4.67
N ILE A 84 -6.45 -3.87 5.08
CA ILE A 84 -6.72 -2.76 4.18
C ILE A 84 -5.61 -2.70 3.15
N ASP A 85 -5.91 -3.07 1.90
CA ASP A 85 -4.92 -3.12 0.84
C ASP A 85 -4.77 -1.77 0.11
N THR A 86 -3.73 -1.65 -0.72
CA THR A 86 -3.46 -0.42 -1.47
C THR A 86 -4.48 -0.10 -2.55
N ASP A 87 -5.26 -1.08 -3.03
CA ASP A 87 -6.38 -0.86 -3.95
C ASP A 87 -7.59 -0.26 -3.23
N GLN A 88 -7.84 -0.69 -1.99
CA GLN A 88 -8.87 -0.12 -1.13
C GLN A 88 -8.54 1.32 -0.72
N ILE A 89 -7.25 1.62 -0.48
CA ILE A 89 -6.78 2.98 -0.21
C ILE A 89 -6.90 3.86 -1.46
N ILE A 90 -6.41 3.39 -2.61
CA ILE A 90 -6.49 4.14 -3.88
C ILE A 90 -6.52 3.16 -5.07
N PRO A 91 -7.66 3.03 -5.78
CA PRO A 91 -7.78 2.16 -6.95
C PRO A 91 -6.82 2.51 -8.08
N ALA A 92 -6.46 1.49 -8.87
CA ALA A 92 -5.45 1.61 -9.94
C ALA A 92 -5.81 2.67 -11.01
N GLU A 93 -7.11 2.87 -11.26
CA GLU A 93 -7.62 3.84 -12.22
C GLU A 93 -7.24 5.30 -11.91
N HIS A 94 -6.96 5.62 -10.64
CA HIS A 94 -6.61 6.97 -10.21
C HIS A 94 -5.09 7.21 -10.13
N LEU A 95 -4.27 6.20 -10.42
CA LEU A 95 -2.80 6.31 -10.38
C LEU A 95 -2.20 7.12 -11.54
N THR A 96 -3.05 7.54 -12.48
CA THR A 96 -2.67 8.46 -13.56
C THR A 96 -2.52 9.91 -13.10
N LEU A 97 -3.02 10.24 -11.90
CA LEU A 97 -2.84 11.56 -11.29
C LEU A 97 -1.40 11.75 -10.83
N VAL A 98 -0.86 12.93 -11.08
CA VAL A 98 0.52 13.32 -10.78
C VAL A 98 0.54 14.15 -9.48
N PRO A 99 1.09 13.62 -8.37
CA PRO A 99 1.13 14.33 -7.09
C PRO A 99 1.87 15.67 -7.11
N SER A 100 2.78 15.87 -8.07
CA SER A 100 3.55 17.12 -8.20
C SER A 100 2.71 18.32 -8.68
N LYS A 101 1.50 18.09 -9.21
CA LYS A 101 0.60 19.16 -9.63
C LYS A 101 -0.43 19.42 -8.53
N PRO A 102 -0.58 20.68 -8.05
CA PRO A 102 -1.47 20.99 -6.93
C PRO A 102 -2.93 20.54 -7.14
N ASP A 103 -3.49 20.75 -8.32
CA ASP A 103 -4.89 20.39 -8.62
C ASP A 103 -5.10 18.88 -8.64
N GLU A 104 -4.14 18.14 -9.20
CA GLU A 104 -4.20 16.67 -9.26
C GLU A 104 -3.91 16.04 -7.88
N TYR A 105 -3.06 16.65 -7.06
CA TYR A 105 -2.83 16.25 -5.68
C TYR A 105 -4.12 16.37 -4.84
N GLN A 106 -4.83 17.50 -4.92
CA GLN A 106 -6.11 17.67 -4.24
C GLN A 106 -7.14 16.63 -4.71
N LYS A 107 -7.17 16.36 -6.01
CA LYS A 107 -8.03 15.33 -6.58
C LYS A 107 -7.66 13.92 -6.10
N LEU A 108 -6.38 13.62 -5.92
CA LEU A 108 -5.92 12.35 -5.35
C LEU A 108 -6.45 12.18 -3.92
N GLY A 109 -6.49 13.26 -3.13
CA GLY A 109 -7.10 13.29 -1.80
C GLY A 109 -8.59 12.90 -1.81
N SER A 110 -9.36 13.31 -2.82
CA SER A 110 -10.79 12.92 -2.94
C SER A 110 -11.02 11.42 -3.14
N PHE A 111 -10.00 10.68 -3.55
CA PHE A 111 -10.07 9.24 -3.80
C PHE A 111 -9.49 8.40 -2.66
N ALA A 112 -9.08 9.02 -1.56
CA ALA A 112 -8.60 8.30 -0.38
C ALA A 112 -9.67 7.36 0.19
N LEU A 113 -9.31 6.09 0.36
CA LEU A 113 -10.16 5.01 0.88
C LEU A 113 -11.47 4.78 0.08
N ILE A 114 -11.50 5.18 -1.20
CA ILE A 114 -12.70 5.01 -2.04
C ILE A 114 -12.97 3.56 -2.44
N GLY A 115 -11.93 2.70 -2.41
CA GLY A 115 -12.04 1.29 -2.75
C GLY A 115 -12.49 0.40 -1.59
N LEU A 116 -12.81 0.97 -0.43
CA LEU A 116 -13.36 0.21 0.69
C LEU A 116 -14.69 -0.47 0.30
N PRO A 117 -14.96 -1.68 0.83
CA PRO A 117 -16.20 -2.40 0.53
C PRO A 117 -17.43 -1.68 1.10
N ASP A 118 -18.61 -1.97 0.53
CA ASP A 118 -19.89 -1.36 0.91
C ASP A 118 -20.30 -1.58 2.38
N SER A 119 -19.60 -2.46 3.11
CA SER A 119 -19.77 -2.59 4.57
C SER A 119 -19.42 -1.30 5.32
N TYR A 120 -18.61 -0.42 4.73
CA TYR A 120 -18.32 0.91 5.27
C TYR A 120 -19.36 1.92 4.77
N THR A 121 -20.44 2.09 5.53
CA THR A 121 -21.57 2.96 5.15
C THR A 121 -21.22 4.44 5.14
N VAL A 122 -20.25 4.85 5.95
CA VAL A 122 -19.76 6.23 6.04
C VAL A 122 -18.48 6.31 5.21
N ARG A 123 -18.41 7.25 4.27
CA ARG A 123 -17.19 7.44 3.48
C ARG A 123 -16.14 8.19 4.28
N PHE A 124 -14.88 7.92 3.96
CA PHE A 124 -13.75 8.66 4.51
C PHE A 124 -13.69 10.10 3.99
N VAL A 125 -13.87 10.28 2.67
CA VAL A 125 -14.06 11.58 2.02
C VAL A 125 -15.46 11.64 1.45
N GLU A 126 -16.20 12.71 1.74
CA GLU A 126 -17.56 12.89 1.25
C GLU A 126 -17.57 13.11 -0.27
N SER A 127 -18.68 12.77 -0.93
CA SER A 127 -18.77 12.90 -2.39
C SER A 127 -18.69 14.36 -2.82
N GLY A 128 -17.74 14.68 -3.70
CA GLY A 128 -17.50 16.03 -4.19
C GLY A 128 -16.53 16.86 -3.34
N GLU A 129 -16.03 16.32 -2.23
CA GLU A 129 -15.00 16.94 -1.41
C GLU A 129 -13.60 16.39 -1.75
N THR A 130 -12.58 17.19 -1.48
CA THR A 130 -11.16 16.78 -1.62
C THR A 130 -10.48 16.53 -0.29
N LYS A 131 -11.11 16.93 0.81
CA LYS A 131 -10.59 16.83 2.17
C LYS A 131 -11.54 16.02 3.03
N THR A 132 -10.97 15.26 3.96
CA THR A 132 -11.73 14.55 4.97
C THR A 132 -11.90 15.39 6.24
N LYS A 133 -12.98 15.11 7.00
CA LYS A 133 -13.14 15.58 8.38
C LYS A 133 -12.37 14.75 9.41
N TYR A 134 -11.86 13.58 9.00
CA TYR A 134 -11.15 12.64 9.87
C TYR A 134 -9.65 12.90 9.84
N SER A 135 -9.08 13.35 10.96
CA SER A 135 -7.65 13.63 11.04
C SER A 135 -6.82 12.38 11.27
N ILE A 136 -7.41 11.31 11.79
CA ILE A 136 -6.69 10.09 12.17
C ILE A 136 -7.40 8.87 11.57
N ILE A 137 -6.64 7.95 10.98
CA ILE A 137 -7.15 6.66 10.52
C ILE A 137 -6.71 5.60 11.54
N ILE A 138 -7.66 4.81 12.01
CA ILE A 138 -7.41 3.67 12.91
C ILE A 138 -7.63 2.39 12.12
N GLY A 139 -6.59 1.59 11.92
CA GLY A 139 -6.64 0.32 11.19
C GLY A 139 -6.35 -0.90 12.06
N GLY A 140 -6.72 -2.07 11.55
CA GLY A 140 -6.38 -3.36 12.16
C GLY A 140 -4.99 -3.85 11.77
N ALA A 141 -4.83 -5.17 11.66
CA ALA A 141 -3.59 -5.80 11.23
C ALA A 141 -3.34 -5.65 9.72
N ASN A 142 -2.07 -5.60 9.32
CA ASN A 142 -1.61 -5.64 7.94
C ASN A 142 -2.16 -4.49 7.07
N PHE A 143 -2.20 -3.28 7.61
CA PHE A 143 -2.64 -2.08 6.89
C PHE A 143 -1.67 -1.71 5.74
N GLY A 144 -2.23 -1.33 4.60
CA GLY A 144 -1.50 -0.99 3.38
C GLY A 144 -0.93 -2.21 2.64
N CYS A 145 -1.54 -3.39 2.80
CA CYS A 145 -1.07 -4.60 2.13
C CYS A 145 -1.34 -4.60 0.62
N GLY A 146 -0.89 -5.65 -0.07
CA GLY A 146 -1.07 -5.79 -1.51
C GLY A 146 0.05 -5.15 -2.33
N SER A 147 -0.32 -4.52 -3.45
CA SER A 147 0.65 -4.03 -4.44
C SER A 147 1.44 -2.81 -3.96
N SER A 148 2.68 -2.67 -4.44
CA SER A 148 3.49 -1.47 -4.15
C SER A 148 2.87 -0.25 -4.82
N ARG A 149 2.32 0.67 -4.00
CA ARG A 149 1.75 1.95 -4.47
C ARG A 149 2.24 3.09 -3.59
N GLU A 150 3.04 3.97 -4.18
CA GLU A 150 3.45 5.23 -3.53
C GLU A 150 2.29 6.22 -3.42
N HIS A 151 1.32 6.16 -4.34
CA HIS A 151 0.11 6.97 -4.27
C HIS A 151 -0.77 6.67 -3.06
N ALA A 152 -0.66 5.50 -2.43
CA ALA A 152 -1.50 5.14 -1.28
C ALA A 152 -1.29 6.10 -0.09
N PRO A 153 -0.08 6.25 0.48
CA PRO A 153 0.14 7.25 1.54
C PRO A 153 -0.09 8.68 1.07
N VAL A 154 0.23 9.00 -0.19
CA VAL A 154 0.01 10.35 -0.75
C VAL A 154 -1.48 10.69 -0.82
N ALA A 155 -2.36 9.77 -1.21
CA ALA A 155 -3.80 10.00 -1.21
C ALA A 155 -4.32 10.28 0.21
N LEU A 156 -3.83 9.54 1.21
CA LEU A 156 -4.20 9.76 2.61
C LEU A 156 -3.77 11.16 3.10
N GLY A 157 -2.51 11.55 2.88
CA GLY A 157 -2.03 12.89 3.25
C GLY A 157 -2.74 14.00 2.47
N ALA A 158 -2.96 13.80 1.17
CA ALA A 158 -3.69 14.73 0.32
C ALA A 158 -5.13 14.94 0.77
N SER A 159 -5.77 13.93 1.35
CA SER A 159 -7.11 14.07 1.95
C SER A 159 -7.11 14.89 3.25
N GLY A 160 -5.95 15.12 3.86
CA GLY A 160 -5.82 15.81 5.15
C GLY A 160 -5.76 14.89 6.36
N ALA A 161 -5.54 13.58 6.17
CA ALA A 161 -5.18 12.69 7.27
C ALA A 161 -3.80 13.10 7.82
N ALA A 162 -3.68 13.20 9.14
CA ALA A 162 -2.43 13.56 9.80
C ALA A 162 -1.63 12.35 10.28
N ALA A 163 -2.31 11.23 10.55
CA ALA A 163 -1.67 10.00 10.98
C ALA A 163 -2.53 8.78 10.68
N VAL A 164 -1.86 7.65 10.44
CA VAL A 164 -2.45 6.32 10.50
C VAL A 164 -1.94 5.62 11.75
N VAL A 165 -2.85 4.99 12.51
CA VAL A 165 -2.54 4.14 13.66
C VAL A 165 -3.14 2.78 13.39
N ALA A 166 -2.30 1.75 13.28
CA ALA A 166 -2.74 0.38 13.00
C ALA A 166 -1.97 -0.62 13.85
N GLU A 167 -2.52 -1.83 14.01
CA GLU A 167 -1.85 -2.90 14.77
C GLU A 167 -0.56 -3.35 14.07
N SER A 168 -0.56 -3.40 12.74
CA SER A 168 0.63 -3.67 11.94
C SER A 168 0.50 -3.12 10.52
N TYR A 169 1.64 -2.88 9.88
CA TYR A 169 1.72 -2.34 8.52
C TYR A 169 2.40 -3.31 7.57
N ALA A 170 1.94 -3.32 6.31
CA ALA A 170 2.71 -3.93 5.25
C ALA A 170 4.02 -3.15 5.03
N ARG A 171 5.13 -3.89 4.93
CA ARG A 171 6.48 -3.31 4.88
C ARG A 171 6.67 -2.24 3.80
N ILE A 172 6.09 -2.46 2.62
CA ILE A 172 6.25 -1.55 1.48
C ILE A 172 5.49 -0.25 1.73
N PHE A 173 4.22 -0.34 2.16
CA PHE A 173 3.41 0.83 2.51
C PHE A 173 4.06 1.67 3.60
N PHE A 174 4.55 1.03 4.67
CA PHE A 174 5.26 1.74 5.75
C PHE A 174 6.47 2.52 5.21
N ARG A 175 7.30 1.88 4.37
CA ARG A 175 8.45 2.55 3.74
C ARG A 175 8.06 3.73 2.86
N ASN A 176 6.98 3.59 2.10
CA ASN A 176 6.48 4.67 1.24
C ASN A 176 5.95 5.82 2.08
N SER A 177 5.27 5.54 3.20
CA SER A 177 4.76 6.57 4.12
C SER A 177 5.90 7.40 4.70
N VAL A 178 6.97 6.73 5.17
CA VAL A 178 8.18 7.44 5.66
C VAL A 178 8.89 8.22 4.55
N ALA A 179 8.97 7.68 3.34
CA ALA A 179 9.65 8.33 2.22
C ALA A 179 8.91 9.56 1.69
N THR A 180 7.57 9.52 1.70
CA THR A 180 6.71 10.62 1.23
C THR A 180 6.47 11.65 2.32
N GLY A 181 6.39 11.24 3.59
CA GLY A 181 6.13 12.12 4.73
C GLY A 181 4.69 12.64 4.79
N GLU A 182 3.77 11.95 4.13
CA GLU A 182 2.36 12.37 3.98
C GLU A 182 1.49 11.94 5.16
N VAL A 183 1.80 10.80 5.79
CA VAL A 183 1.09 10.21 6.95
C VAL A 183 2.02 9.41 7.85
#